data_AF-A0A1H7ZWP4-F1
#
_entry.id   AF-A0A1H7ZWP4-F1
#
_cell.length_a   1.000
_cell.length_b   1.000
_cell.length_c   1.000
_cell.angle_alpha   90.00
_cell.angle_beta   90.00
_cell.angle_gamma   90.00
#
_symmetry.space_group_name_H-M   'P 1'
#
loop_
_entity.id
_entity.type
_entity.pdbx_description
1 polymer ?
#
loop_
_entity_poly.entity_id
_entity_poly.type
_entity_poly.pdbx_seq_one_letter_code
_entity_poly.pdbx_strand_id
1 'polypeptide(L)' 'MAQFYKIWLIFDPRRVFVAQGVFLFLLAVMIHLVLLSNPETNWFNLAFGPDMAAVVE' A
#
# COMPACT_ATOMS: atom_id res chain seq x y z
N MET A 1 -16.18 -34.74 -9.10
CA MET A 1 -16.16 -33.45 -9.84
C MET A 1 -16.41 -32.32 -8.85
N ALA A 2 -15.34 -31.63 -8.43
CA ALA A 2 -15.40 -30.61 -7.39
C ALA A 2 -16.41 -29.51 -7.78
N GLN A 3 -17.42 -29.32 -6.95
CA GLN A 3 -18.55 -28.41 -7.17
C GLN A 3 -18.12 -26.95 -6.85
N PHE A 4 -17.17 -26.41 -7.62
CA PHE A 4 -16.61 -25.08 -7.41
C PHE A 4 -17.61 -23.92 -7.59
N TYR A 5 -18.83 -24.17 -8.09
CA TYR A 5 -19.87 -23.15 -8.24
C TYR A 5 -20.52 -22.74 -6.91
N LYS A 6 -20.43 -23.55 -5.85
CA LYS A 6 -21.00 -23.21 -4.54
C LYS A 6 -20.25 -22.10 -3.81
N ILE A 7 -18.99 -21.83 -4.17
CA ILE A 7 -18.21 -20.73 -3.56
C ILE A 7 -18.90 -19.37 -3.80
N TRP A 8 -19.59 -19.20 -4.92
CA TRP A 8 -20.33 -17.99 -5.28
C TRP A 8 -21.66 -17.79 -4.53
N LEU A 9 -22.13 -18.79 -3.78
CA LEU A 9 -23.34 -18.70 -2.95
C LEU A 9 -23.04 -18.21 -1.52
N ILE A 10 -21.78 -18.28 -1.09
CA ILE A 10 -21.30 -17.86 0.23
C ILE A 10 -20.45 -16.59 0.15
N PHE A 11 -19.65 -16.48 -0.91
CA PHE A 11 -18.86 -15.29 -1.16
C PHE A 11 -19.60 -14.38 -2.15
N ASP A 12 -20.29 -13.37 -1.60
CA ASP A 12 -20.79 -12.25 -2.40
C ASP A 12 -19.61 -11.65 -3.18
N PRO A 13 -19.58 -11.77 -4.52
CA PRO A 13 -18.38 -11.44 -5.30
C PRO A 13 -17.95 -9.99 -5.13
N ARG A 14 -18.92 -9.09 -4.93
CA ARG A 14 -18.66 -7.69 -4.61
C ARG A 14 -17.82 -7.55 -3.32
N ARG A 15 -18.15 -8.29 -2.27
CA ARG A 15 -17.45 -8.20 -0.98
C ARG A 15 -16.06 -8.81 -1.06
N VAL A 16 -15.86 -9.88 -1.82
CA VAL A 16 -14.51 -10.46 -2.02
C VAL A 16 -13.61 -9.52 -2.80
N PHE A 17 -14.09 -8.90 -3.88
CA PHE A 17 -13.29 -7.92 -4.63
C PHE A 17 -12.96 -6.67 -3.80
N VAL A 18 -13.91 -6.17 -3.00
CA VAL A 18 -13.65 -5.05 -2.09
C VAL A 18 -12.70 -5.46 -0.97
N ALA A 19 -12.87 -6.64 -0.36
CA ALA A 19 -11.98 -7.13 0.69
C ALA A 19 -10.55 -7.33 0.17
N GLN A 20 -10.37 -7.91 -1.02
CA GLN A 20 -9.06 -8.03 -1.67
C GLN A 20 -8.45 -6.67 -2.00
N GLY A 21 -9.22 -5.77 -2.62
CA GLY A 21 -8.75 -4.44 -2.96
C GLY A 21 -8.32 -3.64 -1.73
N VAL A 22 -9.14 -3.63 -0.68
CA VAL A 22 -8.83 -2.94 0.59
C VAL A 22 -7.65 -3.62 1.30
N PHE A 23 -7.57 -4.94 1.31
CA PHE A 23 -6.47 -5.67 1.93
C PHE A 23 -5.11 -5.34 1.29
N LEU A 24 -5.04 -5.38 -0.05
CA LEU A 24 -3.84 -5.02 -0.79
C LEU A 24 -3.49 -3.53 -0.64
N PHE A 25 -4.50 -2.65 -0.63
CA PHE A 25 -4.29 -1.22 -0.46
C PHE A 25 -3.75 -0.87 0.94
N LEU A 26 -4.32 -1.46 1.99
CA LEU A 26 -3.83 -1.32 3.37
C LEU A 26 -2.38 -1.75 3.49
N LEU A 27 -2.03 -2.90 2.90
CA LEU A 27 -0.66 -3.40 2.89
C LEU A 27 0.30 -2.46 2.14
N ALA A 28 -0.12 -1.94 0.98
CA ALA A 28 0.68 -0.98 0.23
C ALA A 28 0.95 0.28 1.06
N VAL A 29 -0.09 0.88 1.65
CA VAL A 29 0.05 2.09 2.47
C VAL A 29 0.93 1.84 3.70
N MET A 30 0.78 0.69 4.37
CA MET A 30 1.63 0.32 5.51
C MET A 30 3.11 0.32 5.13
N ILE A 31 3.47 -0.28 3.98
CA ILE A 31 4.86 -0.35 3.51
C ILE A 31 5.38 1.05 3.17
N HIS A 32 4.59 1.89 2.50
CA HIS A 32 5.01 3.26 2.15
C HIS A 32 5.24 4.11 3.40
N LEU A 33 4.35 4.03 4.39
CA LEU A 33 4.48 4.79 5.64
C LEU A 33 5.70 4.35 6.45
N VAL A 34 6.04 3.05 6.46
CA VAL A 34 7.27 2.55 7.10
C VAL A 34 8.51 3.06 6.35
N LEU A 35 8.54 3.01 5.01
CA LEU A 35 9.66 3.58 4.23
C LEU A 35 9.83 5.09 4.43
N LEU A 36 8.71 5.82 4.56
CA LEU A 36 8.65 7.24 4.92
C LEU A 36 8.95 7.51 6.41
N SER A 37 9.08 6.48 7.25
CA SER A 37 9.52 6.65 8.64
C SER A 37 11.03 6.51 8.78
N ASN A 38 11.70 5.87 7.81
CA ASN A 38 13.15 5.68 7.83
C ASN A 38 13.87 6.93 7.28
N PRO A 39 14.83 7.51 8.01
CA PRO A 39 15.51 8.74 7.58
C PRO A 39 16.30 8.56 6.26
N GLU A 40 16.76 7.34 5.95
CA GLU A 40 17.55 7.06 4.73
C GLU A 40 16.72 6.85 3.45
N THR A 41 15.54 6.22 3.55
CA THR A 41 14.68 5.91 2.39
C THR A 41 13.56 6.93 2.19
N ASN A 42 13.58 8.00 2.99
CA ASN A 42 12.60 9.07 2.98
C ASN A 42 12.76 9.95 1.75
N TRP A 43 12.11 9.58 0.64
CA TRP A 43 12.15 10.38 -0.58
C TRP A 43 11.58 11.79 -0.40
N PHE A 44 10.69 12.00 0.57
CA PHE A 44 10.19 13.33 0.93
C PHE A 44 11.27 14.19 1.59
N ASN A 45 12.14 13.61 2.42
CA ASN A 45 13.27 14.35 3.01
C ASN A 45 14.33 14.64 1.94
N LEU A 46 14.59 13.71 1.02
CA LEU A 46 15.49 13.96 -0.11
C LEU A 46 14.99 15.09 -1.04
N ALA A 47 13.67 15.26 -1.20
CA ALA A 47 13.09 16.28 -2.08
C ALA A 47 12.81 17.64 -1.40
N PHE A 48 12.53 17.66 -0.10
CA PHE A 48 12.10 18.87 0.64
C PHE A 48 12.94 19.17 1.89
N GLY A 49 13.98 18.39 2.17
CA GLY A 49 14.85 18.52 3.34
C GLY A 49 15.96 19.56 3.18
N PRO A 50 16.54 20.03 4.31
CA PRO A 50 17.55 21.08 4.34
C PRO A 50 18.82 20.74 3.56
N ASP A 51 19.10 19.45 3.33
CA ASP A 51 20.24 18.97 2.57
C ASP A 51 20.23 19.46 1.12
N MET A 52 19.05 19.65 0.50
CA MET A 52 18.95 20.22 -0.85
C MET A 52 19.02 21.75 -0.86
N ALA A 53 18.63 22.41 0.23
CA ALA A 53 18.71 23.86 0.36
C ALA A 53 20.15 24.35 0.55
N ALA A 54 21.00 23.55 1.22
CA ALA A 54 22.41 23.88 1.47
C ALA A 54 23.33 23.71 0.23
N VAL A 55 22.88 23.04 -0.84
CA VAL A 55 23.64 22.89 -2.09
C VAL A 55 23.39 24.06 -3.07
N VAL A 56 22.37 24.88 -2.80
CA VAL A 56 22.00 26.04 -3.63
C VAL A 56 22.67 27.33 -3.15
N GLU A 57 23.26 27.34 -1.95
CA GLU A 57 24.14 28.41 -1.45
C GLU A 57 25.62 28.13 -1.81
#